data_AF-A0A674BH50-F1
#
_entry.id   AF-A0A674BH50-F1
#
_cell.length_a   1.000
_cell.length_b   1.000
_cell.length_c   1.000
_cell.angle_alpha   90.00
_cell.angle_beta   90.00
_cell.angle_gamma   90.00
#
_symmetry.space_group_name_H-M   'P 1'
#
loop_
_entity.id
_entity.type
_entity.pdbx_description
1 polymer ?
#
loop_
_entity_poly.entity_id
_entity_poly.type
_entity_poly.pdbx_seq_one_letter_code
_entity_poly.pdbx_strand_id
1 'polypeptide(L)'
;MLNGCNIQCFHPPLSPSITPSRSLSLSLSLSLSLSLSLSLSLSLSLTPPSFALSHPPSPHPPSIPLQWGQPSVLCLVFDVSSELSFSSCGRWLERVRAHCQGLHIPGVLVGNKSDLSSRREVETSVAQEWAQSQGLQYHETSAKEMENCEAPFLSLAQLFHALYQDRLQTIQNLA
;
A
#
# COMPACT_ATOMS: atom_id res chain seq x y z
N MET A 1 2.76 8.89 -47.80
CA MET A 1 1.55 9.36 -48.51
C MET A 1 0.34 8.74 -47.83
N LEU A 2 -0.56 9.59 -47.31
CA LEU A 2 -1.99 9.36 -47.01
C LEU A 2 -2.30 8.26 -45.96
N ASN A 3 -3.15 8.40 -44.94
CA ASN A 3 -4.13 9.38 -44.44
C ASN A 3 -4.37 8.94 -42.96
N GLY A 4 -4.54 9.80 -41.96
CA GLY A 4 -5.63 10.77 -41.85
C GLY A 4 -6.87 10.08 -41.30
N CYS A 5 -7.12 10.17 -39.98
CA CYS A 5 -8.47 10.13 -39.41
C CYS A 5 -8.48 10.78 -38.01
N ASN A 6 -8.87 12.05 -38.00
CA ASN A 6 -9.30 12.85 -36.87
C ASN A 6 -10.83 12.90 -36.96
N ILE A 7 -11.57 12.49 -35.93
CA ILE A 7 -12.97 12.91 -35.76
C ILE A 7 -13.22 13.24 -34.28
N GLN A 8 -13.73 14.45 -34.10
CA GLN A 8 -13.94 15.21 -32.89
C GLN A 8 -15.46 15.27 -32.58
N CYS A 9 -15.78 15.20 -31.28
CA CYS A 9 -16.93 15.73 -30.54
C CYS A 9 -18.37 15.47 -31.00
N PHE A 10 -19.23 15.05 -30.06
CA PHE A 10 -20.60 15.56 -29.95
C PHE A 10 -21.06 15.65 -28.48
N HIS A 11 -21.32 16.87 -28.04
CA HIS A 11 -22.06 17.22 -26.82
C HIS A 11 -23.51 17.55 -27.24
N PRO A 12 -24.54 17.14 -26.49
CA PRO A 12 -25.87 17.73 -26.59
C PRO A 12 -26.23 18.62 -25.36
N PRO A 13 -27.30 19.45 -25.49
CA PRO A 13 -27.39 20.77 -24.85
C PRO A 13 -28.24 20.84 -23.57
N LEU A 14 -28.17 22.01 -22.91
CA LEU A 14 -28.84 22.44 -21.69
C LEU A 14 -30.29 22.98 -21.90
N SER A 15 -31.08 22.87 -20.81
CA SER A 15 -32.23 23.70 -20.37
C SER A 15 -33.64 23.12 -20.66
N PRO A 16 -34.71 23.41 -19.84
CA PRO A 16 -34.84 24.54 -18.91
C PRO A 16 -35.42 24.25 -17.50
N SER A 17 -35.28 25.27 -16.68
CA SER A 17 -35.77 25.50 -15.32
C SER A 17 -37.29 25.48 -15.14
N ILE A 18 -37.76 24.70 -14.16
CA ILE A 18 -39.12 24.71 -13.60
C ILE A 18 -39.03 25.23 -12.16
N THR A 19 -39.79 26.27 -11.83
CA THR A 19 -39.93 26.81 -10.47
C THR A 19 -40.86 25.94 -9.63
N PRO A 20 -40.47 25.49 -8.42
CA PRO A 20 -41.40 24.77 -7.55
C PRO A 20 -41.96 25.67 -6.42
N SER A 21 -43.28 25.58 -6.34
CA SER A 21 -44.20 25.99 -5.28
C SER A 21 -43.69 25.68 -3.86
N ARG A 22 -43.95 26.62 -2.93
CA ARG A 22 -43.52 26.63 -1.51
C ARG A 22 -44.16 25.54 -0.62
N SER A 23 -44.69 24.46 -1.17
CA SER A 23 -45.37 23.39 -0.41
C SER A 23 -44.44 22.20 -0.05
N LEU A 24 -43.38 21.97 -0.82
CA LEU A 24 -42.49 20.81 -0.62
C LEU A 24 -41.59 20.91 0.63
N SER A 25 -41.31 22.13 1.11
CA SER A 25 -40.39 22.35 2.25
C SER A 25 -40.96 21.89 3.59
N LEU A 26 -42.28 21.94 3.79
CA LEU A 26 -42.90 21.56 5.06
C LEU A 26 -42.98 20.02 5.21
N SER A 27 -43.26 19.30 4.11
CA SER A 27 -43.30 17.84 4.10
C SER A 27 -41.91 17.21 4.28
N LEU A 28 -40.89 17.77 3.63
CA LEU A 28 -39.50 17.31 3.79
C LEU A 28 -38.98 17.50 5.21
N SER A 29 -39.29 18.63 5.86
CA SER A 29 -38.88 18.91 7.25
C SER A 29 -39.54 17.97 8.27
N LEU A 30 -40.85 17.71 8.12
CA LEU A 30 -41.58 16.76 8.96
C LEU A 30 -41.04 15.33 8.82
N SER A 31 -40.71 14.90 7.59
CA SER A 31 -40.16 13.56 7.33
C SER A 31 -38.74 13.38 7.89
N LEU A 32 -37.87 14.37 7.71
CA LEU A 32 -36.51 14.37 8.26
C LEU A 32 -36.54 14.32 9.80
N SER A 33 -37.42 15.08 10.45
CA SER A 33 -37.54 15.12 11.92
C SER A 33 -38.04 13.79 12.51
N LEU A 34 -39.05 13.16 11.89
CA LEU A 34 -39.54 11.85 12.29
C LEU A 34 -38.46 10.76 12.13
N SER A 35 -37.68 10.78 11.04
CA SER A 35 -36.61 9.81 10.77
C SER A 35 -35.42 9.92 11.74
N LEU A 36 -35.01 11.16 12.08
CA LEU A 36 -33.97 11.42 13.08
C LEU A 36 -34.42 10.97 14.49
N SER A 37 -35.68 11.22 14.86
CA SER A 37 -36.21 10.85 16.18
C SER A 37 -36.32 9.32 16.39
N LEU A 38 -36.72 8.58 15.34
CA LEU A 38 -36.73 7.11 15.36
C LEU A 38 -35.31 6.50 15.41
N SER A 39 -34.33 7.11 14.74
CA SER A 39 -32.93 6.63 14.77
C SER A 39 -32.25 6.84 16.13
N LEU A 40 -32.54 7.96 16.81
CA LEU A 40 -32.03 8.20 18.17
C LEU A 40 -32.68 7.27 19.21
N SER A 41 -33.96 6.91 19.03
CA SER A 41 -34.66 6.02 19.96
C SER A 41 -34.22 4.55 19.89
N LEU A 42 -33.71 4.08 18.74
CA LEU A 42 -33.17 2.72 18.61
C LEU A 42 -31.73 2.55 19.15
N SER A 43 -31.03 3.63 19.47
CA SER A 43 -29.62 3.58 19.89
C SER A 43 -29.41 3.50 21.42
N LEU A 44 -30.49 3.34 22.21
CA LEU A 44 -30.44 3.43 23.68
C LEU A 44 -30.75 2.12 24.43
N SER A 45 -30.73 0.97 23.77
CA SER A 45 -30.84 -0.31 24.48
C SER A 45 -29.96 -1.35 23.81
N LEU A 46 -28.79 -1.61 24.41
CA LEU A 46 -28.02 -2.87 24.41
C LEU A 46 -26.61 -2.58 24.97
N THR A 47 -26.53 -2.28 26.27
CA THR A 47 -25.30 -2.48 27.04
C THR A 47 -25.32 -3.92 27.60
N PRO A 48 -24.38 -4.80 27.23
CA PRO A 48 -24.13 -6.01 28.02
C PRO A 48 -23.43 -5.63 29.34
N PRO A 49 -23.61 -6.43 30.41
CA PRO A 49 -23.15 -6.09 31.75
C PRO A 49 -21.62 -6.13 31.86
N SER A 50 -21.09 -5.19 32.64
CA SER A 50 -19.68 -5.08 33.01
C SER A 50 -19.16 -6.38 33.63
N PHE A 51 -18.25 -7.08 32.95
CA PHE A 51 -17.20 -7.84 33.63
C PHE A 51 -16.01 -6.90 33.84
N ALA A 52 -15.98 -6.30 35.03
CA ALA A 52 -14.83 -5.56 35.51
C ALA A 52 -13.73 -6.56 35.87
N LEU A 53 -12.70 -6.68 35.04
CA LEU A 53 -11.35 -7.01 35.49
C LEU A 53 -10.49 -5.79 35.28
N SER A 54 -10.25 -5.11 36.38
CA SER A 54 -9.36 -3.96 36.56
C SER A 54 -7.95 -4.27 36.08
N HIS A 55 -7.55 -3.72 34.94
CA HIS A 55 -6.15 -3.41 34.65
C HIS A 55 -6.02 -1.92 34.37
N PRO A 56 -4.99 -1.24 34.91
CA PRO A 56 -4.78 0.19 34.67
C PRO A 56 -4.48 0.44 33.19
N PRO A 57 -4.85 1.63 32.66
CA PRO A 57 -4.55 1.99 31.29
C PRO A 57 -3.02 2.01 31.08
N SER A 58 -2.54 1.23 30.12
CA SER A 58 -1.13 1.22 29.74
C SER A 58 -0.75 2.55 29.07
N PRO A 59 0.46 3.10 29.29
CA PRO A 59 0.87 4.42 28.81
C PRO A 59 1.26 4.46 27.33
N HIS A 60 0.81 3.51 26.52
CA HIS A 60 1.22 3.39 25.12
C HIS A 60 0.06 3.79 24.19
N PRO A 61 0.30 4.63 23.17
CA PRO A 61 -0.72 4.96 22.17
C PRO A 61 -1.22 3.67 21.51
N PRO A 62 -2.47 3.62 21.01
CA PRO A 62 -3.03 2.41 20.41
C PRO A 62 -2.11 1.95 19.29
N SER A 63 -1.42 0.83 19.52
CA SER A 63 -0.64 0.15 18.50
C SER A 63 -1.65 -0.37 17.48
N ILE A 64 -1.86 0.41 16.42
CA ILE A 64 -2.50 -0.05 15.19
C ILE A 64 -1.78 -1.37 14.88
N PRO A 65 -2.46 -2.53 14.96
CA PRO A 65 -1.81 -3.76 14.55
C PRO A 65 -1.51 -3.53 13.08
N LEU A 66 -0.22 -3.47 12.74
CA LEU A 66 0.24 -3.49 11.37
C LEU A 66 -0.16 -4.87 10.82
N GLN A 67 -1.43 -5.02 10.46
CA GLN A 67 -1.98 -6.17 9.79
C GLN A 67 -1.56 -6.06 8.33
N TRP A 68 -0.25 -6.20 8.08
CA TRP A 68 0.22 -6.51 6.76
C TRP A 68 -0.51 -7.80 6.34
N GLY A 69 -1.09 -7.83 5.14
CA GLY A 69 -1.57 -9.08 4.56
C GLY A 69 -0.41 -10.05 4.33
N GLN A 70 -0.58 -11.04 3.45
CA GLN A 70 0.56 -11.83 2.97
C GLN A 70 1.22 -11.10 1.79
N PRO A 71 2.39 -10.44 1.96
CA PRO A 71 3.08 -9.81 0.85
C PRO A 71 3.54 -10.87 -0.17
N SER A 72 3.30 -10.60 -1.45
CA SER A 72 3.77 -11.45 -2.55
C SER A 72 5.19 -11.11 -3.00
N VAL A 73 5.59 -9.84 -2.84
CA VAL A 73 6.92 -9.32 -3.16
C VAL A 73 7.38 -8.34 -2.07
N LEU A 74 8.70 -8.14 -1.94
CA LEU A 74 9.31 -7.26 -0.94
C LEU A 74 10.24 -6.22 -1.58
N CYS A 75 10.19 -4.97 -1.10
CA CYS A 75 11.16 -3.92 -1.44
C CYS A 75 11.81 -3.40 -0.16
N LEU A 76 13.10 -3.64 0.02
CA LEU A 76 13.88 -3.10 1.13
C LEU A 76 14.72 -1.93 0.61
N VAL A 77 14.70 -0.82 1.33
CA VAL A 77 15.45 0.38 0.93
C VAL A 77 16.34 0.80 2.09
N PHE A 78 17.62 1.06 1.80
CA PHE A 78 18.57 1.66 2.72
C PHE A 78 19.26 2.85 2.06
N ASP A 79 20.06 3.57 2.84
CA ASP A 79 20.87 4.69 2.38
C ASP A 79 22.35 4.24 2.31
N VAL A 80 22.98 4.38 1.14
CA VAL A 80 24.39 3.97 0.94
C VAL A 80 25.38 4.71 1.85
N SER A 81 24.98 5.87 2.37
CA SER A 81 25.75 6.68 3.31
C SER A 81 25.42 6.39 4.79
N SER A 82 24.70 5.29 5.07
CA SER A 82 24.36 4.90 6.44
C SER A 82 24.40 3.38 6.64
N GLU A 83 25.45 2.88 7.28
CA GLU A 83 25.59 1.46 7.64
C GLU A 83 24.47 0.97 8.57
N LEU A 84 23.98 1.85 9.46
CA LEU A 84 22.87 1.55 10.37
C LEU A 84 21.56 1.29 9.60
N SER A 85 21.35 1.99 8.49
CA SER A 85 20.15 1.80 7.65
C SER A 85 20.20 0.42 6.96
N PHE A 86 21.37 0.03 6.46
CA PHE A 86 21.60 -1.28 5.86
C PHE A 86 21.43 -2.42 6.88
N SER A 87 22.02 -2.27 8.07
CA SER A 87 21.84 -3.22 9.18
C SER A 87 20.36 -3.39 9.58
N SER A 88 19.56 -2.34 9.42
CA SER A 88 18.13 -2.38 9.70
C SER A 88 17.34 -3.18 8.65
N CYS A 89 17.81 -3.26 7.40
CA CYS A 89 17.17 -4.10 6.37
C CYS A 89 17.14 -5.58 6.74
N GLY A 90 18.20 -6.10 7.38
CA GLY A 90 18.23 -7.48 7.87
C GLY A 90 17.12 -7.75 8.89
N ARG A 91 16.97 -6.87 9.89
CA ARG A 91 15.90 -6.97 10.89
C ARG A 91 14.50 -6.86 10.27
N TRP A 92 14.33 -6.02 9.25
CA TRP A 92 13.05 -5.92 8.52
C TRP A 92 12.74 -7.18 7.71
N LEU A 93 13.74 -7.75 7.04
CA LEU A 93 13.59 -8.99 6.30
C LEU A 93 13.17 -10.16 7.20
N GLU A 94 13.80 -10.29 8.37
CA GLU A 94 13.45 -11.31 9.37
C GLU A 94 12.00 -11.16 9.85
N ARG A 95 11.55 -9.93 10.12
CA ARG A 95 10.16 -9.66 10.52
C ARG A 95 9.17 -10.09 9.45
N VAL A 96 9.46 -9.79 8.19
CA VAL A 96 8.61 -10.16 7.05
C VAL A 96 8.57 -11.68 6.89
N ARG A 97 9.72 -12.37 6.99
CA ARG A 97 9.78 -13.84 6.93
C ARG A 97 9.02 -14.49 8.08
N ALA A 98 9.15 -13.97 9.30
CA ALA A 98 8.40 -14.46 10.46
C ALA A 98 6.88 -14.33 10.27
N HIS A 99 6.43 -13.20 9.70
CA HIS A 99 5.01 -12.97 9.36
C HIS A 99 4.50 -13.94 8.29
N CYS A 100 5.32 -14.26 7.30
CA CYS A 100 4.99 -15.20 6.23
C CYS A 100 5.34 -16.66 6.56
N GLN A 101 5.43 -17.02 7.85
CA GLN A 101 5.66 -18.39 8.31
C GLN A 101 6.94 -19.04 7.74
N GLY A 102 7.97 -18.22 7.50
CA GLY A 102 9.24 -18.65 6.93
C GLY A 102 9.24 -18.82 5.41
N LEU A 103 8.15 -18.50 4.72
CA LEU A 103 8.10 -18.52 3.26
C LEU A 103 9.11 -17.51 2.68
N HIS A 104 9.82 -17.95 1.64
CA HIS A 104 10.68 -17.07 0.87
C HIS A 104 9.83 -16.10 0.05
N ILE A 105 10.11 -14.80 0.19
CA ILE A 105 9.42 -13.74 -0.55
C ILE A 105 10.42 -13.12 -1.51
N PRO A 106 10.21 -13.23 -2.84
CA PRO A 106 11.09 -12.58 -3.79
C PRO A 106 10.99 -11.07 -3.65
N GLY A 107 12.08 -10.39 -3.95
CA GLY A 107 12.10 -8.95 -3.75
C GLY A 107 13.37 -8.30 -4.24
N VAL A 108 13.45 -7.01 -3.92
CA VAL A 108 14.59 -6.17 -4.26
C VAL A 108 15.13 -5.48 -3.02
N LEU A 109 16.44 -5.32 -2.98
CA LEU A 109 17.15 -4.43 -2.07
C LEU A 109 17.60 -3.19 -2.86
N VAL A 110 17.35 -2.02 -2.31
CA VAL A 110 17.62 -0.74 -2.94
C VAL A 110 18.57 0.07 -2.07
N GLY A 111 19.77 0.34 -2.57
CA GLY A 111 20.70 1.31 -2.00
C GLY A 111 20.41 2.71 -2.54
N ASN A 112 19.64 3.50 -1.80
CA ASN A 112 19.31 4.87 -2.19
C ASN A 112 20.44 5.85 -1.84
N LYS A 113 20.39 7.04 -2.44
CA LYS A 113 21.39 8.12 -2.33
C LYS A 113 22.75 7.77 -2.92
N SER A 114 22.76 7.02 -4.03
CA SER A 114 24.00 6.68 -4.76
C SER A 114 24.85 7.89 -5.17
N ASP A 115 24.24 9.08 -5.27
CA ASP A 115 24.92 10.35 -5.51
C ASP A 115 25.89 10.75 -4.39
N LEU A 116 25.73 10.23 -3.17
CA LEU A 116 26.60 10.49 -2.02
C LEU A 116 27.83 9.55 -1.99
N SER A 117 28.44 9.28 -3.13
CA SER A 117 29.59 8.36 -3.27
C SER A 117 30.76 8.70 -2.32
N SER A 118 31.04 9.99 -2.10
CA SER A 118 32.08 10.46 -1.18
C SER A 118 31.81 10.17 0.31
N ARG A 119 30.55 9.93 0.67
CA ARG A 119 30.10 9.60 2.03
C ARG A 119 29.60 8.18 2.14
N ARG A 120 29.96 7.32 1.18
CA ARG A 120 29.55 5.93 1.16
C ARG A 120 30.10 5.21 2.39
N GLU A 121 29.20 4.58 3.13
CA GLU A 121 29.52 3.71 4.27
C GLU A 121 29.29 2.24 3.90
N VAL A 122 28.44 1.96 2.91
CA VAL A 122 28.13 0.61 2.45
C VAL A 122 28.64 0.40 1.04
N GLU A 123 29.62 -0.49 0.90
CA GLU A 123 30.17 -0.87 -0.40
C GLU A 123 29.13 -1.60 -1.25
N THR A 124 29.12 -1.28 -2.55
CA THR A 124 28.21 -1.86 -3.53
C THR A 124 28.34 -3.39 -3.58
N SER A 125 29.57 -3.92 -3.51
CA SER A 125 29.82 -5.37 -3.48
C SER A 125 29.22 -6.04 -2.24
N VAL A 126 29.39 -5.45 -1.06
CA VAL A 126 28.87 -5.97 0.20
C VAL A 126 27.34 -6.03 0.18
N ALA A 127 26.69 -4.94 -0.28
CA ALA A 127 25.23 -4.91 -0.40
C ALA A 127 24.71 -5.91 -1.44
N GLN A 128 25.41 -6.05 -2.57
CA GLN A 128 25.05 -6.98 -3.63
C GLN A 128 25.19 -8.43 -3.18
N GLU A 129 26.30 -8.81 -2.55
CA GLU A 129 26.51 -10.15 -1.99
C GLU A 129 25.47 -10.49 -0.93
N TRP A 130 25.18 -9.54 -0.04
CA TRP A 130 24.14 -9.72 0.96
C TRP A 130 22.77 -9.92 0.31
N ALA A 131 22.38 -9.10 -0.67
CA ALA A 131 21.11 -9.25 -1.39
C ALA A 131 20.99 -10.63 -2.04
N GLN A 132 22.04 -11.09 -2.73
CA GLN A 132 22.10 -12.40 -3.35
C GLN A 132 21.95 -13.53 -2.32
N SER A 133 22.63 -13.44 -1.18
CA SER A 133 22.51 -14.42 -0.08
C SER A 133 21.08 -14.53 0.47
N GLN A 134 20.29 -13.45 0.35
CA GLN A 134 18.93 -13.38 0.82
C GLN A 134 17.87 -13.68 -0.25
N GLY A 135 18.28 -13.95 -1.50
CA GLY A 135 17.37 -14.16 -2.63
C GLY A 135 16.73 -12.87 -3.16
N LEU A 136 17.38 -11.72 -2.96
CA LEU A 136 16.92 -10.41 -3.40
C LEU A 136 17.76 -9.90 -4.57
N GLN A 137 17.14 -9.19 -5.51
CA GLN A 137 17.87 -8.44 -6.53
C GLN A 137 18.35 -7.10 -5.96
N TYR A 138 19.55 -6.64 -6.35
CA TYR A 138 20.11 -5.39 -5.84
C TYR A 138 20.12 -4.29 -6.89
N HIS A 139 19.73 -3.08 -6.47
CA HIS A 139 19.77 -1.88 -7.29
C HIS A 139 20.27 -0.69 -6.45
N GLU A 140 21.11 0.15 -7.01
CA GLU A 140 21.42 1.47 -6.43
C GLU A 140 20.63 2.56 -7.13
N THR A 141 20.11 3.53 -6.38
CA THR A 141 19.32 4.64 -6.92
C THR A 141 19.72 5.96 -6.30
N SER A 142 19.54 7.04 -7.06
CA SER A 142 19.52 8.38 -6.51
C SER A 142 18.15 8.99 -6.77
N ALA A 143 17.32 9.05 -5.73
CA ALA A 143 16.07 9.81 -5.80
C ALA A 143 16.30 11.30 -6.08
N LYS A 144 17.47 11.83 -5.70
CA LYS A 144 17.85 13.24 -5.89
C LYS A 144 18.21 13.53 -7.34
N GLU A 145 19.02 12.68 -7.96
CA GLU A 145 19.46 12.83 -9.36
C GLU A 145 18.50 12.13 -10.35
N MET A 146 17.41 11.54 -9.86
CA MET A 146 16.47 10.72 -10.64
C MET A 146 17.15 9.56 -11.37
N GLU A 147 18.23 9.03 -10.79
CA GLU A 147 19.04 7.97 -11.40
C GLU A 147 18.56 6.60 -10.96
N ASN A 148 18.32 5.73 -11.95
CA ASN A 148 17.97 4.32 -11.79
C ASN A 148 16.69 4.03 -10.95
N CYS A 149 15.87 5.06 -10.69
CA CYS A 149 14.68 4.94 -9.84
C CYS A 149 13.62 3.96 -10.37
N GLU A 150 13.54 3.75 -11.68
CA GLU A 150 12.54 2.85 -12.29
C GLU A 150 12.93 1.37 -12.18
N ALA A 151 14.23 1.06 -12.18
CA ALA A 151 14.72 -0.32 -12.26
C ALA A 151 14.22 -1.23 -11.12
N PRO A 152 14.22 -0.81 -9.83
CA PRO A 152 13.67 -1.64 -8.75
C PRO A 152 12.19 -2.00 -8.95
N PHE A 153 11.39 -1.08 -9.50
CA PHE A 153 9.96 -1.30 -9.71
C PHE A 153 9.70 -2.23 -10.90
N LEU A 154 10.47 -2.10 -11.97
CA LEU A 154 10.41 -3.03 -13.10
C LEU A 154 10.80 -4.44 -12.66
N SER A 155 11.86 -4.59 -11.88
CA SER A 155 12.26 -5.86 -11.27
C SER A 155 11.15 -6.47 -10.43
N LEU A 156 10.54 -5.69 -9.54
CA LEU A 156 9.41 -6.14 -8.71
C LEU A 156 8.21 -6.58 -9.54
N ALA A 157 7.87 -5.83 -10.60
CA ALA A 157 6.76 -6.17 -11.48
C ALA A 157 7.02 -7.49 -12.23
N GLN A 158 8.25 -7.72 -12.69
CA GLN A 158 8.65 -8.97 -13.32
C GLN A 158 8.59 -10.15 -12.34
N LEU A 159 9.10 -9.98 -11.12
CA LEU A 159 9.02 -10.99 -10.06
C LEU A 159 7.57 -11.37 -9.75
N PHE A 160 6.71 -10.37 -9.59
CA PHE A 160 5.28 -10.61 -9.33
C PHE A 160 4.60 -11.30 -10.50
N HIS A 161 4.88 -10.88 -11.74
CA HIS A 161 4.33 -11.51 -12.93
C HIS A 161 4.73 -12.98 -13.05
N ALA A 162 5.99 -13.32 -12.75
CA ALA A 162 6.46 -14.71 -12.74
C ALA A 162 5.72 -15.56 -11.69
N LEU A 163 5.55 -15.04 -10.46
CA LEU A 163 4.76 -15.72 -9.42
C LEU A 163 3.31 -15.94 -9.83
N TYR A 164 2.72 -14.96 -10.53
CA TYR A 164 1.35 -15.07 -11.02
C TYR A 164 1.21 -16.15 -12.09
N GLN A 165 2.15 -16.23 -13.03
CA GLN A 165 2.16 -17.26 -14.07
C GLN A 165 2.31 -18.67 -13.49
N ASP A 166 3.21 -18.86 -12.52
CA ASP A 166 3.40 -20.13 -11.81
C ASP A 166 2.12 -20.59 -11.09
N ARG A 167 1.43 -19.64 -10.44
CA ARG A 167 0.13 -19.90 -9.82
C ARG A 167 -0.91 -20.34 -10.84
N LEU A 168 -1.00 -19.67 -11.99
CA LEU A 168 -1.96 -20.03 -13.05
C LEU A 168 -1.71 -21.43 -13.58
N GLN A 169 -0.45 -21.78 -13.83
CA GLN A 169 -0.07 -23.12 -14.29
C GLN A 169 -0.44 -24.19 -13.26
N THR A 170 -0.21 -23.91 -11.97
CA THR A 170 -0.60 -24.81 -10.89
C THR A 170 -2.11 -25.05 -10.88
N ILE A 171 -2.91 -23.99 -11.01
CA ILE A 171 -4.37 -24.10 -11.06
C ILE A 171 -4.82 -24.91 -12.28
N GLN A 172 -4.20 -24.72 -13.44
CA GLN A 172 -4.51 -25.48 -14.66
C GLN A 172 -4.17 -26.96 -14.55
N ASN A 173 -3.06 -27.31 -13.89
CA ASN A 173 -2.65 -28.70 -13.69
C ASN A 173 -3.54 -29.46 -12.68
N LEU A 174 -4.31 -28.74 -11.86
CA LEU A 174 -5.24 -29.31 -10.89
C LEU A 174 -6.66 -29.50 -11.45
N ALA A 175 -6.94 -28.97 -12.64
CA ALA A 175 -8.21 -29.07 -13.35
C ALA A 175 -8.21 -30.23 -14.35
#